data_AF-A0A3D2F4M2-F1
#
_entry.id   AF-A0A3D2F4M2-F1
#
_cell.length_a   1.000
_cell.length_b   1.000
_cell.length_c   1.000
_cell.angle_alpha   90.00
_cell.angle_beta   90.00
_cell.angle_gamma   90.00
#
_symmetry.space_group_name_H-M   'P 1'
#
loop_
_entity.id
_entity.type
_entity.pdbx_description
1 polymer ?
#
loop_
_entity_poly.entity_id
_entity_poly.type
_entity_poly.pdbx_seq_one_letter_code
_entity_poly.pdbx_strand_id
1 'polypeptide(L)' 'MKLIYALFTGLVFGVGISISGMINPAKVFNFFDIAGTWDPSLAFVMGGAVIVTFIGYRLAWRRNAP' A
#
# COMPACT_ATOMS: atom_id res chain seq x y z
N MET A 1 -22.04 -11.01 -3.87
CA MET A 1 -21.29 -9.75 -4.09
C MET A 1 -20.01 -9.64 -3.26
N LYS A 2 -20.01 -9.88 -1.94
CA LYS A 2 -18.79 -9.77 -1.08
C LYS A 2 -17.54 -10.47 -1.64
N LEU A 3 -17.67 -11.70 -2.13
CA LEU A 3 -16.56 -12.47 -2.71
C LEU A 3 -15.95 -11.80 -3.96
N ILE A 4 -16.77 -11.17 -4.80
CA ILE A 4 -16.31 -10.47 -6.01
C ILE A 4 -15.45 -9.27 -5.60
N TYR A 5 -15.93 -8.47 -4.64
CA TYR A 5 -15.14 -7.34 -4.12
C TYR A 5 -13.85 -7.80 -3.46
N ALA A 6 -13.87 -8.87 -2.67
CA ALA A 6 -12.67 -9.43 -2.05
C ALA A 6 -11.63 -9.85 -3.10
N LEU A 7 -12.07 -10.50 -4.19
CA LEU A 7 -11.21 -10.89 -5.31
C LEU A 7 -10.58 -9.66 -5.97
N PHE A 8 -11.38 -8.65 -6.32
CA PHE A 8 -10.86 -7.42 -6.94
C PHE A 8 -9.89 -6.68 -6.02
N THR A 9 -10.19 -6.55 -4.73
CA THR A 9 -9.28 -5.89 -3.79
C THR A 9 -7.97 -6.67 -3.62
N GLY A 10 -8.05 -8.01 -3.58
CA GLY A 10 -6.86 -8.87 -3.51
C GLY A 10 -6.00 -8.76 -4.76
N LEU A 11 -6.62 -8.72 -5.94
CA LEU A 11 -5.91 -8.53 -7.22
C LEU A 11 -5.21 -7.17 -7.27
N VAL A 12 -5.92 -6.08 -6.95
CA VAL A 12 -5.32 -4.73 -6.92
C VAL A 12 -4.15 -4.68 -5.95
N PHE A 13 -4.29 -5.26 -4.75
CA PHE A 13 -3.23 -5.31 -3.75
C PHE A 13 -2.01 -6.13 -4.22
N GLY A 14 -2.24 -7.36 -4.70
CA GLY A 14 -1.17 -8.25 -5.16
C GLY A 14 -0.41 -7.70 -6.37
N VAL A 15 -1.12 -7.13 -7.34
CA VAL A 15 -0.52 -6.46 -8.50
C VAL A 15 0.29 -5.24 -8.05
N GLY A 16 -0.24 -4.41 -7.14
CA GLY A 16 0.47 -3.25 -6.61
C GLY A 16 1.77 -3.61 -5.88
N ILE A 17 1.74 -4.66 -5.05
CA ILE A 17 2.95 -5.15 -4.36
C ILE A 17 3.98 -5.72 -5.37
N SER A 18 3.51 -6.42 -6.40
CA SER A 18 4.39 -6.97 -7.45
C SER A 18 5.07 -5.86 -8.25
N ILE A 19 4.30 -4.85 -8.70
CA ILE A 19 4.83 -3.73 -9.51
C ILE A 19 5.76 -2.85 -8.68
N SER A 20 5.44 -2.59 -7.41
CA SER A 20 6.34 -1.83 -6.52
C SER A 20 7.64 -2.57 -6.17
N GLY A 21 7.71 -3.89 -6.42
CA GLY A 21 8.84 -4.74 -6.10
C GLY A 21 9.06 -4.91 -4.60
N MET A 22 8.04 -4.62 -3.79
CA MET A 22 8.05 -4.80 -2.33
C MET A 22 8.00 -6.26 -1.88
N ILE A 23 7.88 -7.18 -2.83
CA ILE A 23 8.11 -8.61 -2.62
C ILE A 23 9.57 -8.88 -2.22
N ASN A 24 10.51 -8.03 -2.67
CA ASN A 24 11.92 -8.18 -2.32
C ASN A 24 12.20 -7.57 -0.93
N PRO A 25 12.54 -8.39 0.09
CA PRO A 25 12.83 -7.89 1.44
C PRO A 25 14.03 -6.95 1.49
N ALA A 26 14.98 -7.05 0.54
CA ALA A 26 16.14 -6.15 0.49
C ALA A 26 15.73 -4.68 0.34
N LYS A 27 14.66 -4.38 -0.41
CA LYS A 27 14.16 -2.99 -0.52
C LYS A 27 13.71 -2.42 0.82
N VAL A 28 13.12 -3.26 1.66
CA VAL A 28 12.64 -2.86 3.00
C VAL A 28 13.83 -2.59 3.92
N PHE A 29 14.85 -3.45 3.89
CA PHE A 29 16.08 -3.22 4.67
C PHE A 29 16.84 -1.98 4.21
N ASN A 30 16.97 -1.80 2.88
CA ASN A 30 17.66 -0.66 2.28
C ASN A 30 16.99 0.68 2.61
N PHE A 31 15.68 0.71 2.86
CA PHE A 31 15.01 1.92 3.33
C PHE A 31 15.55 2.43 4.68
N PHE A 32 15.97 1.52 5.57
CA PHE A 32 16.56 1.86 6.87
C PHE A 32 18.07 2.08 6.81
N ASP A 33 18.74 1.63 5.74
CA ASP A 33 20.18 1.79 5.52
C ASP A 33 20.53 3.19 4.95
N ILE A 34 20.26 4.24 5.72
CA ILE A 34 20.44 5.65 5.32
C ILE A 34 21.91 5.99 5.05
N ALA A 35 22.84 5.29 5.70
CA ALA A 35 24.28 5.52 5.56
C ALA A 35 24.93 4.70 4.43
N GLY A 36 24.18 3.81 3.77
CA GLY A 36 24.68 2.89 2.76
C GLY A 36 23.82 2.89 1.50
N THR A 37 23.20 1.76 1.19
CA THR A 37 22.41 1.54 -0.04
C THR A 37 20.98 2.02 0.08
N TRP A 38 20.81 3.27 0.54
CA TRP A 38 19.49 3.80 0.87
C TRP A 38 18.51 3.79 -0.33
N ASP A 39 17.36 3.13 -0.16
CA ASP A 39 16.30 3.03 -1.19
C ASP A 39 15.00 3.71 -0.70
N PRO A 40 14.60 4.87 -1.28
CA PRO A 40 13.40 5.59 -0.87
C PRO A 40 12.09 4.97 -1.38
N SER A 41 12.12 3.89 -2.16
CA SER A 41 10.93 3.24 -2.74
C SER A 41 9.87 2.92 -1.68
N LEU A 42 10.28 2.54 -0.46
CA LEU A 42 9.36 2.21 0.62
C LEU A 42 8.55 3.41 1.09
N ALA A 43 9.16 4.59 1.19
CA ALA A 43 8.45 5.81 1.57
C ALA A 43 7.38 6.19 0.54
N PHE A 44 7.63 6.01 -0.76
CA PHE A 44 6.63 6.28 -1.79
C PHE A 44 5.42 5.35 -1.69
N VAL A 45 5.66 4.05 -1.49
CA VAL A 45 4.57 3.06 -1.33
C VAL A 45 3.78 3.32 -0.06
N MET A 46 4.47 3.51 1.08
CA MET A 46 3.82 3.80 2.36
C MET A 46 3.06 5.12 2.32
N GLY A 47 3.65 6.17 1.76
CA GLY A 47 3.01 7.48 1.62
C GLY A 47 1.73 7.41 0.78
N GLY A 48 1.79 6.72 -0.38
CA GLY A 48 0.61 6.47 -1.20
C GLY A 48 -0.47 5.69 -0.45
N ALA A 49 -0.08 4.62 0.27
CA ALA A 49 -1.02 3.84 1.08
C ALA A 49 -1.70 4.69 2.15
N VAL A 50 -0.93 5.50 2.90
CA VAL A 50 -1.45 6.39 3.95
C VAL A 50 -2.43 7.41 3.37
N ILE A 51 -2.11 8.05 2.24
CA ILE A 51 -2.99 9.02 1.58
C ILE A 51 -4.31 8.37 1.14
N VAL A 52 -4.23 7.20 0.49
CA VAL A 52 -5.43 6.47 0.03
C VAL A 52 -6.28 6.04 1.22
N THR A 53 -5.67 5.51 2.28
CA THR A 53 -6.37 5.14 3.51
C THR A 53 -7.02 6.34 4.18
N PHE A 54 -6.32 7.47 4.28
CA PHE A 54 -6.85 8.71 4.85
C PHE A 54 -8.11 9.17 4.11
N ILE A 55 -8.04 9.24 2.78
CA ILE A 55 -9.20 9.61 1.94
C ILE A 55 -10.33 8.59 2.12
N GLY A 56 -10.02 7.30 2.05
CA GLY A 56 -10.98 6.21 2.20
C GLY A 56 -11.76 6.27 3.52
N TYR A 57 -11.06 6.43 4.64
CA TYR A 57 -11.69 6.58 5.96
C TYR A 57 -12.47 7.88 6.08
N ARG A 58 -11.94 9.00 5.54
CA ARG A 58 -12.66 10.28 5.55
C ARG A 58 -14.01 10.17 4.82
N LEU A 59 -14.08 9.41 3.73
CA LEU A 59 -15.34 9.15 3.03
C LEU A 59 -16.23 8.16 3.80
N ALA A 60 -15.65 7.09 4.34
CA ALA A 60 -16.38 6.07 5.09
C ALA A 60 -17.09 6.67 6.32
N TRP A 61 -16.42 7.56 7.06
CA TRP A 61 -17.00 8.23 8.22
C TRP A 61 -18.14 9.20 7.89
N ARG A 62 -18.29 9.61 6.63
CA ARG A 62 -19.42 10.44 6.19
C ARG A 62 -20.66 9.61 5.85
N ARG A 63 -20.56 8.28 5.86
CA ARG A 63 -21.68 7.39 5.55
C ARG A 63 -22.53 7.15 6.80
N ASN A 64 -23.85 7.38 6.67
CA ASN A 64 -24.81 7.17 7.75
C ASN A 64 -25.13 5.69 8.02
N ALA A 65 -24.73 4.79 7.12
CA ALA A 65 -24.92 3.35 7.21
C ALA A 65 -23.71 2.60 6.61
N PRO A 66 -23.35 1.42 7.16
CA PRO A 66 -22.21 0.61 6.70
C PRO A 66 -22.31 0.19 5.22
#